data_AF-A0A450WLC3-F1
#
_entry.id   AF-A0A450WLC3-F1
#
_cell.length_a   1.000
_cell.length_b   1.000
_cell.length_c   1.000
_cell.angle_alpha   90.00
_cell.angle_beta   90.00
_cell.angle_gamma   90.00
#
_symmetry.space_group_name_H-M   'P 1'
#
loop_
_entity.id
_entity.type
_entity.pdbx_description
1 polymer ?
#
loop_
_entity_poly.entity_id
_entity_poly.type
_entity_poly.pdbx_seq_one_letter_code
_entity_poly.pdbx_strand_id
1 'polypeptide(L)' 'MQAIQFNARIHDGVIELPPQHRNLPKENVKVILLVEEESPLQAARLSALDVLARSPGKRLFQSIDAVDNHLRAERDVWEG' A
#
# COMPACT_ATOMS: atom_id res chain seq x y z
N MET A 1 -4.17 -0.85 -31.27
CA MET A 1 -2.88 -0.84 -30.55
C MET A 1 -2.73 -2.20 -29.88
N GLN A 2 -1.56 -2.84 -29.99
CA GLN A 2 -1.30 -4.16 -29.39
C GLN A 2 -0.26 -4.01 -28.30
N ALA A 3 -0.53 -4.56 -27.11
CA ALA A 3 0.41 -4.63 -26.01
C ALA A 3 0.97 -6.05 -25.90
N ILE A 4 2.26 -6.17 -25.62
CA ILE A 4 2.93 -7.45 -25.39
C ILE A 4 3.36 -7.46 -23.93
N GLN A 5 2.93 -8.46 -23.19
CA GLN A 5 3.29 -8.64 -21.79
C GLN A 5 4.12 -9.91 -21.66
N PHE A 6 5.27 -9.79 -20.99
CA PHE A 6 6.12 -10.92 -20.64
C PHE A 6 6.87 -10.58 -19.36
N ASN A 7 7.25 -11.62 -18.61
CA ASN A 7 8.13 -11.47 -17.47
C ASN A 7 9.57 -11.45 -17.96
N ALA A 8 10.36 -10.49 -17.51
CA ALA A 8 11.77 -10.40 -17.81
C ALA A 8 12.54 -9.93 -16.59
N ARG A 9 13.80 -10.38 -16.49
CA ARG A 9 14.75 -9.84 -15.53
C ARG A 9 15.45 -8.64 -16.16
N ILE A 10 15.67 -7.61 -15.34
CA ILE A 10 16.45 -6.45 -15.75
C ILE A 10 17.92 -6.76 -15.43
N HIS A 11 18.77 -6.74 -16.46
CA HIS A 11 20.22 -6.93 -16.34
C HIS A 11 20.91 -5.66 -16.78
N ASP A 12 21.63 -4.98 -15.86
CA ASP A 12 22.33 -3.71 -16.13
C ASP A 12 21.45 -2.63 -16.79
N GLY A 13 20.17 -2.56 -16.38
CA GLY A 13 19.19 -1.62 -16.95
C GLY A 13 18.63 -2.03 -18.32
N VAL A 14 19.02 -3.20 -18.85
CA VAL A 14 18.54 -3.75 -20.11
C VAL A 14 17.46 -4.79 -19.87
N ILE A 15 16.36 -4.70 -20.63
CA ILE A 15 15.30 -5.71 -20.69
C ILE A 15 15.41 -6.41 -22.03
N GLU A 16 15.73 -7.69 -21.99
CA GLU A 16 15.79 -8.50 -23.21
C GLU A 16 14.39 -8.90 -23.67
N LEU A 17 14.11 -8.67 -24.96
CA LEU A 17 12.90 -9.18 -25.60
C LEU A 17 13.03 -10.69 -25.82
N PRO A 18 12.03 -11.49 -25.39
CA PRO A 18 11.97 -12.91 -25.69
C PRO A 18 12.06 -13.18 -27.20
N PRO A 19 12.63 -14.30 -27.65
CA PRO A 19 12.84 -14.60 -29.08
C PRO A 19 11.58 -14.43 -29.94
N GLN A 20 10.43 -14.82 -29.39
CA GLN A 20 9.10 -14.71 -30.01
C GLN A 20 8.63 -13.26 -30.27
N HIS A 21 9.30 -12.26 -29.70
CA HIS A 21 8.99 -10.84 -29.84
C HIS A 21 10.16 -10.02 -30.43
N ARG A 22 11.24 -10.66 -30.91
CA ARG A 22 12.39 -9.95 -31.50
C ARG A 22 12.07 -9.26 -32.82
N ASN A 23 11.11 -9.79 -33.59
CA ASN A 23 10.72 -9.24 -34.90
C ASN A 23 9.65 -8.15 -34.77
N LEU A 24 9.81 -7.23 -33.82
CA LEU A 24 8.89 -6.11 -33.69
C LEU A 24 9.08 -5.14 -34.89
N PRO A 25 8.02 -4.84 -35.65
CA PRO A 25 8.14 -4.09 -36.90
C PRO A 25 8.39 -2.58 -36.73
N LYS A 26 8.51 -2.08 -35.49
CA LYS A 26 8.60 -0.64 -35.19
C LYS A 26 9.89 -0.31 -34.46
N GLU A 27 10.59 0.70 -34.97
CA GLU A 27 11.84 1.23 -34.39
C GLU A 27 11.61 1.92 -33.04
N ASN A 28 10.42 2.48 -32.81
CA ASN A 28 10.08 3.20 -31.57
C ASN A 28 8.90 2.54 -30.85
N VAL A 29 9.11 2.13 -29.59
CA VAL A 29 8.12 1.48 -28.75
C VAL A 29 7.98 2.19 -27.39
N LYS A 30 6.75 2.20 -26.85
CA LYS A 30 6.50 2.61 -25.46
C LYS A 30 6.55 1.39 -24.57
N VAL A 31 7.33 1.45 -23.50
CA VAL A 31 7.50 0.35 -22.53
C VAL A 31 6.81 0.75 -21.22
N ILE A 32 6.05 -0.19 -20.64
CA ILE A 32 5.44 -0.04 -19.32
C ILE A 32 6.09 -1.10 -18.42
N LEU A 33 6.65 -0.66 -17.30
CA LEU A 33 7.28 -1.54 -16.31
C LEU A 33 6.34 -1.71 -15.13
N LEU A 34 5.94 -2.96 -14.88
CA LEU A 34 5.26 -3.35 -13.66
C LEU A 34 6.28 -4.09 -12.81
N VAL A 35 6.77 -3.42 -11.77
CA VAL A 35 7.67 -4.02 -10.79
C VAL A 35 6.83 -4.51 -9.61
N GLU A 36 7.12 -5.72 -9.14
CA GLU A 36 6.62 -6.14 -7.83
C GLU A 36 7.27 -5.22 -6.80
N GLU A 37 6.44 -4.56 -5.99
CA GLU A 37 6.94 -3.85 -4.83
C GLU A 37 7.54 -4.92 -3.91
N GLU A 38 8.87 -4.95 -3.75
CA GLU A 38 9.46 -5.63 -2.60
C GLU A 38 8.74 -5.03 -1.40
N SER A 39 7.86 -5.82 -0.79
CA SER A 39 7.01 -5.39 0.31
C SER A 39 7.87 -4.52 1.20
N PRO A 40 7.57 -3.22 1.37
CA PRO A 40 8.37 -2.37 2.23
C PRO A 40 8.30 -3.06 3.59
N LEU A 41 9.42 -3.69 3.95
CA LEU A 41 9.66 -4.48 5.16
C LEU A 41 8.44 -4.54 6.04
N GLN A 42 7.60 -5.59 5.89
CA GLN A 42 6.41 -5.84 6.72
C GLN A 42 5.95 -4.56 7.40
N ALA A 43 5.30 -3.62 6.69
CA ALA A 43 4.79 -2.41 7.33
C ALA A 43 4.07 -2.87 8.59
N ALA A 44 4.73 -2.71 9.75
CA ALA A 44 4.48 -3.54 10.91
C ALA A 44 3.01 -3.36 11.17
N ARG A 45 2.22 -4.43 10.97
CA ARG A 45 0.75 -4.36 10.88
C ARG A 45 0.32 -3.45 12.00
N LEU A 46 0.03 -2.19 11.68
CA LEU A 46 -0.09 -1.18 12.72
C LEU A 46 -1.26 -1.67 13.54
N SER A 47 -0.99 -2.03 14.79
CA SER A 47 -2.05 -2.57 15.61
C SER A 47 -3.15 -1.49 15.68
N ALA A 48 -4.39 -1.90 15.86
CA ALA A 48 -5.46 -0.92 16.06
C ALA A 48 -5.08 0.10 17.16
N LEU A 49 -4.29 -0.35 18.15
CA LEU A 49 -3.69 0.49 19.18
C LEU A 49 -2.67 1.49 18.63
N ASP A 50 -1.79 1.12 17.69
CA ASP A 50 -0.83 2.04 17.07
C ASP A 50 -1.51 3.12 16.23
N VAL A 51 -2.63 2.80 15.59
CA VAL A 51 -3.44 3.75 14.81
C VAL A 51 -4.17 4.73 15.74
N LEU A 52 -4.80 4.22 16.80
CA LEU A 52 -5.43 5.05 17.83
C LEU A 52 -4.40 5.88 18.61
N ALA A 53 -3.20 5.33 18.81
CA ALA A 53 -2.06 6.04 19.35
C ALA A 53 -1.38 6.95 18.32
N ARG A 54 -2.02 7.30 17.20
CA ARG A 54 -1.51 8.34 16.26
C ARG A 54 -2.59 9.35 15.85
N SER A 55 -3.86 9.13 16.18
CA SER A 55 -4.93 10.07 15.87
C SER A 55 -4.77 11.39 16.66
N PRO A 56 -5.02 12.56 16.03
CA PRO A 56 -5.06 13.83 16.75
C PRO A 56 -6.24 13.82 17.73
N GLY A 57 -5.99 14.16 18.99
CA GLY A 57 -7.02 14.17 20.05
C GLY A 57 -6.85 13.10 21.14
N LYS A 58 -5.75 12.34 21.15
CA LYS A 58 -5.49 11.29 22.16
C LYS A 58 -5.67 11.79 23.58
N ARG A 59 -6.76 11.37 24.22
CA ARG A 59 -6.77 11.27 25.67
C ARG A 59 -6.08 9.96 26.01
N LEU A 60 -4.90 10.06 26.61
CA LEU A 60 -4.29 8.92 27.30
C LEU A 60 -5.17 8.63 28.51
N PHE A 61 -6.11 7.70 28.36
CA PHE A 61 -6.94 7.25 29.48
C PHE A 61 -6.08 6.41 30.42
N GLN A 62 -6.07 6.78 31.70
CA GLN A 62 -5.26 6.12 32.72
C GLN A 62 -5.83 4.76 33.17
N SER A 63 -7.09 4.48 32.83
CA SER A 63 -7.78 3.22 33.17
C SER A 63 -8.86 2.86 32.15
N ILE A 64 -9.28 1.59 32.15
CA ILE A 64 -10.36 1.09 31.29
C ILE A 64 -11.71 1.73 31.62
N ASP A 65 -11.96 2.06 32.88
CA ASP A 65 -13.18 2.75 33.32
C ASP A 65 -13.26 4.18 32.75
N ALA A 66 -12.11 4.84 32.60
CA ALA A 66 -12.04 6.16 32.00
C ALA A 66 -12.36 6.13 30.49
N VAL A 67 -12.05 5.02 29.81
CA VAL A 67 -12.45 4.79 28.42
C VAL A 67 -13.95 4.53 28.32
N ASP A 68 -14.50 3.66 29.17
CA ASP A 68 -15.94 3.31 29.13
C ASP A 68 -16.84 4.53 29.42
N ASN A 69 -16.47 5.34 30.41
CA ASN A 69 -17.18 6.59 30.71
C ASN A 69 -17.12 7.60 29.55
N HIS A 70 -15.99 7.68 28.84
CA HIS A 70 -15.87 8.57 27.68
C HIS A 70 -16.74 8.10 26.52
N LEU A 71 -16.73 6.80 26.21
CA LEU A 71 -17.55 6.24 25.13
C LEU A 71 -19.05 6.41 25.38
N ARG A 72 -19.49 6.23 26.63
CA ARG A 72 -20.89 6.52 27.00
C ARG A 72 -21.21 8.00 26.82
N ALA A 73 -20.35 8.89 27.31
CA ALA A 73 -20.55 10.34 27.17
C ALA A 73 -20.60 10.77 25.70
N GLU A 74 -19.76 10.21 24.82
CA GLU A 74 -19.86 10.50 23.38
C GLU A 74 -21.14 9.93 22.78
N ARG A 75 -21.54 8.69 23.10
CA ARG A 75 -22.80 8.13 22.59
C ARG A 75 -24.01 8.96 23.01
N ASP A 76 -24.08 9.34 24.28
CA ASP A 76 -25.22 10.09 24.82
C ASP A 76 -25.32 11.51 24.19
N VAL A 77 -24.20 12.07 23.69
CA VAL A 77 -24.19 13.33 22.90
C VAL A 77 -24.76 13.14 21.48
N TRP A 78 -24.68 11.93 20.92
CA TRP A 78 -25.26 11.62 19.60
C TRP A 78 -26.74 11.22 19.68
N GLU A 79 -27.21 10.76 20.84
CA GLU A 79 -28.60 10.33 21.08
C GLU A 79 -29.53 11.44 21.60
N GLY A 80 -29.00 12.63 21.94
CA GLY A 80 -29.76 13.82 22.38
C GLY A 80 -29.90 14.88 21.29
#